data_AF-B8Q6A1-F1
#
_entry.id   AF-B8Q6A1-F1
#
_cell.length_a   1.000
_cell.length_b   1.000
_cell.length_c   1.000
_cell.angle_alpha   90.00
_cell.angle_beta   90.00
_cell.angle_gamma   90.00
#
_symmetry.space_group_name_H-M   'P 1'
#
loop_
_entity.id
_entity.type
_entity.pdbx_description
1 polymer ?
#
loop_
_entity_poly.entity_id
_entity_poly.type
_entity_poly.pdbx_seq_one_letter_code
_entity_poly.pdbx_strand_id
1 'polypeptide(L)'
;MAPKEKKKTKRPNDVEKSLEPELVYEDIVDETDVLELNLYSDINDDFFNEANRVVQFLMEAKRHFEASRIKRYSDIIFNLHRRYVDEVNDNEVLRPQILSSENKLRFALELTAASDEAMQKLKDTLGDAWKESDASALREQLVQEKLQEVLIKCEGLADRNSGTTDDAAEFGHLAKY
;
A
#
# COMPACT_ATOMS: atom_id res chain seq x y z
N MET A 1 72.01 -69.03 -16.02
CA MET A 1 70.98 -69.88 -15.39
C MET A 1 70.62 -69.28 -14.05
N ALA A 2 69.38 -68.84 -13.87
CA ALA A 2 68.88 -68.23 -12.63
C ALA A 2 68.14 -69.29 -11.79
N PRO A 3 68.32 -69.34 -10.46
CA PRO A 3 67.40 -70.02 -9.58
C PRO A 3 66.33 -69.06 -9.04
N LYS A 4 65.07 -69.50 -9.14
CA LYS A 4 63.86 -68.77 -8.74
C LYS A 4 63.68 -68.79 -7.22
N GLU A 5 63.63 -67.61 -6.59
CA GLU A 5 63.14 -67.48 -5.22
C GLU A 5 61.61 -67.57 -5.18
N LYS A 6 61.12 -68.54 -4.40
CA LYS A 6 59.69 -68.76 -4.13
C LYS A 6 59.23 -67.79 -3.04
N LYS A 7 58.38 -66.82 -3.41
CA LYS A 7 57.62 -65.99 -2.46
C LYS A 7 56.72 -66.87 -1.60
N LYS A 8 56.91 -66.82 -0.26
CA LYS A 8 55.97 -67.35 0.72
C LYS A 8 54.81 -66.36 0.90
N THR A 9 53.66 -66.69 0.36
CA THR A 9 52.40 -66.00 0.64
C THR A 9 51.93 -66.42 2.05
N LYS A 10 52.07 -65.53 3.03
CA LYS A 10 51.36 -65.67 4.32
C LYS A 10 49.91 -65.23 4.09
N ARG A 11 48.98 -66.11 4.46
CA ARG A 11 47.54 -65.84 4.51
C ARG A 11 47.27 -64.71 5.51
N PRO A 12 46.33 -63.77 5.24
CA PRO A 12 45.84 -62.88 6.27
C PRO A 12 44.90 -63.70 7.18
N ASN A 13 45.26 -63.80 8.45
CA ASN A 13 44.38 -64.35 9.47
C ASN A 13 43.49 -63.22 10.00
N ASP A 14 42.22 -63.58 10.17
CA ASP A 14 41.25 -63.00 11.09
C ASP A 14 40.78 -61.56 10.80
N VAL A 15 39.84 -61.56 9.86
CA VAL A 15 38.62 -60.75 9.89
C VAL A 15 37.94 -60.94 11.26
N GLU A 16 38.32 -60.14 12.26
CA GLU A 16 37.37 -59.67 13.27
C GLU A 16 36.52 -58.59 12.60
N LYS A 17 35.55 -59.03 11.78
CA LYS A 17 34.37 -58.22 11.50
C LYS A 17 33.68 -58.11 12.85
N SER A 18 33.91 -57.02 13.57
CA SER A 18 33.04 -56.63 14.67
C SER A 18 31.62 -56.73 14.14
N LEU A 19 30.86 -57.70 14.64
CA LEU A 19 29.44 -57.84 14.37
C LEU A 19 28.79 -56.57 14.94
N GLU A 20 28.71 -55.53 14.11
CA GLU A 20 27.86 -54.39 14.39
C GLU A 20 26.45 -54.96 14.58
N PRO A 21 25.81 -54.73 15.73
CA PRO A 21 24.47 -55.25 15.97
C PRO A 21 23.56 -54.69 14.87
N GLU A 22 22.94 -55.61 14.14
CA GLU A 22 22.00 -55.30 13.07
C GLU A 22 20.82 -54.57 13.72
N LEU A 23 20.74 -53.26 13.47
CA LEU A 23 19.68 -52.44 14.02
C LEU A 23 18.40 -52.74 13.24
N VAL A 24 17.55 -53.57 13.83
CA VAL A 24 16.19 -53.79 13.37
C VAL A 24 15.41 -52.50 13.64
N TYR A 25 15.32 -51.66 12.62
CA TYR A 25 14.38 -50.54 12.60
C TYR A 25 13.01 -51.15 12.31
N GLU A 26 12.07 -51.07 13.25
CA GLU A 26 10.67 -51.19 12.90
C GLU A 26 10.32 -49.94 12.10
N ASP A 27 10.06 -50.13 10.80
CA ASP A 27 9.49 -49.10 9.93
C ASP A 27 8.06 -48.85 10.43
N ILE A 28 7.93 -48.01 11.46
CA ILE A 28 6.67 -47.37 11.77
C ILE A 28 6.49 -46.34 10.67
N VAL A 29 5.78 -46.74 9.62
CA VAL A 29 5.39 -45.86 8.53
C VAL A 29 4.45 -44.83 9.15
N ASP A 30 5.00 -43.67 9.49
CA ASP A 30 4.18 -42.51 9.83
C ASP A 30 3.54 -42.06 8.52
N GLU A 31 2.23 -42.33 8.35
CA GLU A 31 1.44 -42.03 7.15
C GLU A 31 1.20 -40.53 6.95
N THR A 32 1.87 -39.68 7.73
CA THR A 32 1.70 -38.22 7.71
C THR A 32 2.16 -37.66 6.37
N ASP A 33 1.21 -37.13 5.59
CA ASP A 33 1.53 -36.49 4.31
C ASP A 33 2.40 -35.25 4.57
N VAL A 34 3.48 -35.13 3.80
CA VAL A 34 4.43 -34.01 3.90
C VAL A 34 3.72 -32.66 3.64
N LEU A 35 2.63 -32.67 2.87
CA LEU A 35 1.81 -31.46 2.66
C LEU A 35 1.00 -31.03 3.89
N GLU A 36 0.71 -31.95 4.81
CA GLU A 36 -0.07 -31.67 6.02
C GLU A 36 0.80 -31.19 7.18
N LEU A 37 2.14 -31.26 7.02
CA LEU A 37 3.08 -30.85 8.04
C LEU A 37 3.04 -29.33 8.26
N ASN A 38 2.63 -28.94 9.46
CA ASN A 38 2.71 -27.58 9.93
C ASN A 38 4.08 -27.32 10.56
N LEU A 39 4.97 -26.70 9.78
CA LEU A 39 6.32 -26.33 10.20
C LEU A 39 6.35 -25.44 11.45
N TYR A 40 5.27 -24.75 11.79
CA TYR A 40 5.19 -23.93 12.99
C TYR A 40 4.96 -24.78 14.25
N SER A 41 4.00 -25.72 14.21
CA SER A 41 3.57 -26.50 15.37
C SER A 41 4.22 -27.87 15.51
N ASP A 42 4.62 -28.47 14.40
CA ASP A 42 4.97 -29.90 14.36
C ASP A 42 6.46 -30.12 14.63
N ILE A 43 7.30 -29.13 14.32
CA ILE A 43 8.70 -29.07 14.73
C ILE A 43 8.77 -28.47 16.14
N ASN A 44 8.25 -29.20 17.11
CA ASN A 44 8.17 -28.79 18.52
C ASN A 44 9.26 -29.46 19.38
N ASP A 45 9.24 -29.18 20.68
CA ASP A 45 10.19 -29.77 21.63
C ASP A 45 10.16 -31.30 21.62
N ASP A 46 9.00 -31.92 21.38
CA ASP A 46 8.87 -33.38 21.33
C ASP A 46 9.61 -33.96 20.12
N PHE A 47 9.52 -33.31 18.96
CA PHE A 47 10.31 -33.68 17.77
C PHE A 47 11.82 -33.64 18.07
N PHE A 48 12.31 -32.58 18.70
CA PHE A 48 13.73 -32.47 19.04
C PHE A 48 14.15 -33.41 20.17
N ASN A 49 13.26 -33.72 21.11
CA ASN A 49 13.50 -34.72 22.15
C ASN A 49 13.64 -36.12 21.55
N GLU A 50 12.80 -36.48 20.58
CA GLU A 50 12.89 -37.77 19.89
C GLU A 50 14.16 -37.83 19.02
N ALA A 51 14.49 -36.76 18.29
CA ALA A 51 15.74 -36.67 17.55
C ALA A 51 16.98 -36.85 18.45
N ASN A 52 16.97 -36.25 19.64
CA ASN A 52 18.03 -36.44 20.64
C ASN A 52 18.07 -37.86 21.19
N ARG A 53 16.91 -38.51 21.37
CA ARG A 53 16.81 -39.91 21.79
C ARG A 53 17.43 -40.85 20.75
N VAL A 54 17.17 -40.62 19.46
CA VAL A 54 17.81 -41.36 18.36
C VAL A 54 19.33 -41.17 18.37
N VAL A 55 19.82 -39.95 18.61
CA VAL A 55 21.26 -39.68 18.74
C VAL A 55 21.86 -40.46 19.92
N GLN A 56 21.22 -40.45 21.09
CA GLN A 56 21.68 -41.21 22.26
C GLN A 56 21.73 -42.72 21.99
N PHE A 57 20.67 -43.26 21.39
CA PHE A 57 20.60 -44.67 21.01
C PHE A 57 21.74 -45.08 20.05
N LEU A 58 22.02 -44.27 19.03
CA LEU A 58 23.12 -44.52 18.10
C LEU A 58 24.50 -44.39 18.76
N MET A 59 24.64 -43.50 19.74
CA MET A 59 25.87 -43.37 20.53
C MET A 59 26.11 -44.62 21.40
N GLU A 60 25.06 -45.17 22.03
CA GLU A 60 25.12 -46.41 22.82
C GLU A 60 25.45 -47.63 21.94
N ALA A 61 24.91 -47.66 20.71
CA ALA A 61 25.21 -48.67 19.70
C ALA A 61 26.61 -48.52 19.05
N LYS A 62 27.45 -47.59 19.52
CA LYS A 62 28.79 -47.26 18.98
C LYS A 62 28.79 -46.78 17.52
N ARG A 63 27.64 -46.35 16.97
CA ARG A 63 27.49 -45.76 15.62
C ARG A 63 27.73 -44.24 15.65
N HIS A 64 28.94 -43.85 16.07
CA HIS A 64 29.29 -42.43 16.32
C HIS A 64 29.15 -41.53 15.09
N PHE A 65 29.46 -42.05 13.89
CA PHE A 65 29.38 -41.26 12.66
C PHE A 65 27.95 -40.81 12.35
N GLU A 66 26.98 -41.72 12.49
CA GLU A 66 25.58 -41.45 12.19
C GLU A 66 24.93 -40.59 13.25
N ALA A 67 25.22 -40.88 14.53
CA ALA A 67 24.79 -40.05 15.64
C ALA A 67 25.24 -38.59 15.46
N SER A 68 26.49 -38.38 15.04
CA SER A 68 27.03 -37.04 14.77
C SER A 68 26.33 -36.35 13.59
N ARG A 69 26.00 -37.08 12.52
CA ARG A 69 25.24 -36.51 11.39
C ARG A 69 23.82 -36.14 11.78
N ILE A 70 23.10 -37.02 12.48
CA ILE A 70 21.73 -36.76 12.92
C ILE A 70 21.71 -35.57 13.86
N LYS A 71 22.63 -35.50 14.83
CA LYS A 71 22.77 -34.34 15.71
C LYS A 71 22.99 -33.04 14.92
N ARG A 72 23.92 -33.04 13.95
CA ARG A 72 24.17 -31.86 13.11
C ARG A 72 22.91 -31.44 12.35
N TYR A 73 22.15 -32.39 11.78
CA TYR A 73 20.92 -32.05 11.06
C TYR A 73 19.83 -31.55 12.00
N SER A 74 19.66 -32.15 13.18
CA SER A 74 18.76 -31.68 14.23
C SER A 74 19.09 -30.24 14.65
N ASP A 75 20.38 -29.93 14.85
CA ASP A 75 20.83 -28.57 15.20
C ASP A 75 20.54 -27.56 14.07
N ILE A 76 20.70 -27.96 12.80
CA ILE A 76 20.37 -27.12 11.65
C ILE A 76 18.87 -26.85 11.61
N ILE A 77 18.05 -27.90 11.72
CA ILE A 77 16.58 -27.79 11.70
C ILE A 77 16.10 -26.90 12.85
N PHE A 78 16.67 -27.06 14.06
CA PHE A 78 16.35 -26.21 15.21
C PHE A 78 16.58 -24.73 14.94
N ASN A 79 17.74 -24.39 14.36
CA ASN A 79 18.05 -22.99 14.04
C ASN A 79 17.16 -22.44 12.92
N LEU A 80 16.82 -23.25 11.92
CA LEU A 80 15.91 -22.84 10.85
C LEU A 80 14.49 -22.64 11.38
N HIS A 81 13.99 -23.58 12.18
CA HIS A 81 12.66 -23.53 12.78
C HIS A 81 12.50 -22.29 13.65
N ARG A 82 13.47 -22.01 14.53
CA ARG A 82 13.44 -20.80 15.34
C ARG A 82 13.33 -19.53 14.49
N ARG A 83 14.14 -19.40 13.44
CA ARG A 83 14.08 -18.25 12.53
C ARG A 83 12.75 -18.18 11.79
N TYR A 84 12.22 -19.32 11.37
CA TYR A 84 10.93 -19.39 10.70
C TYR A 84 9.79 -18.95 11.62
N VAL A 85 9.77 -19.41 12.87
CA VAL A 85 8.78 -19.01 13.88
C VAL A 85 8.86 -17.51 14.15
N ASP A 86 10.06 -16.97 14.34
CA ASP A 86 10.27 -15.52 14.51
C ASP A 86 9.71 -14.74 13.32
N GLU A 87 10.04 -15.15 12.09
CA GLU A 87 9.56 -14.50 10.85
C GLU A 87 8.03 -14.60 10.69
N VAL A 88 7.43 -15.76 11.00
CA VAL A 88 5.96 -15.93 10.93
C VAL A 88 5.27 -15.02 11.94
N ASN A 89 5.77 -14.96 13.18
CA ASN A 89 5.22 -14.07 14.21
C ASN A 89 5.34 -12.60 13.80
N ASP A 90 6.48 -12.18 13.25
CA ASP A 90 6.67 -10.83 12.73
C ASP A 90 5.70 -10.54 11.56
N ASN A 91 5.49 -11.51 10.68
CA ASN A 91 4.56 -11.38 9.55
C ASN A 91 3.11 -11.22 10.01
N GLU A 92 2.69 -11.95 11.05
CA GLU A 92 1.36 -11.82 11.65
C GLU A 92 1.11 -10.41 12.20
N VAL A 93 2.15 -9.75 12.72
CA VAL A 93 2.07 -8.36 13.19
C VAL A 93 2.08 -7.36 12.03
N LEU A 94 2.89 -7.60 11.00
CA LEU A 94 3.07 -6.69 9.87
C LEU A 94 1.86 -6.69 8.92
N ARG A 95 1.23 -7.84 8.66
CA ARG A 95 0.10 -7.94 7.71
C ARG A 95 -1.06 -6.98 8.05
N PRO A 96 -1.56 -6.92 9.29
CA PRO A 96 -2.60 -5.95 9.66
C PRO A 96 -2.16 -4.51 9.47
N GLN A 97 -0.89 -4.18 9.74
CA GLN A 97 -0.36 -2.83 9.59
C GLN A 97 -0.27 -2.42 8.12
N ILE A 98 0.15 -3.32 7.25
CA ILE A 98 0.16 -3.13 5.80
C ILE A 98 -1.27 -2.88 5.31
N LEU A 99 -2.22 -3.76 5.68
CA LEU A 99 -3.62 -3.63 5.27
C LEU A 99 -4.27 -2.33 5.77
N SER A 100 -3.97 -1.91 7.00
CA SER A 100 -4.37 -0.61 7.53
C SER A 100 -3.76 0.55 6.73
N SER A 101 -2.48 0.45 6.36
CA SER A 101 -1.78 1.49 5.60
C SER A 101 -2.29 1.60 4.17
N GLU A 102 -2.57 0.48 3.51
CA GLU A 102 -3.21 0.43 2.19
C GLU A 102 -4.59 1.09 2.21
N ASN A 103 -5.42 0.79 3.23
CA ASN A 103 -6.72 1.43 3.39
C ASN A 103 -6.59 2.95 3.58
N LYS A 104 -5.64 3.41 4.40
CA LYS A 104 -5.37 4.85 4.59
C LYS A 104 -4.95 5.53 3.27
N LEU A 105 -4.08 4.88 2.48
CA LEU A 105 -3.67 5.39 1.18
C LEU A 105 -4.85 5.47 0.21
N ARG A 106 -5.70 4.43 0.18
CA ARG A 106 -6.91 4.42 -0.64
C ARG A 106 -7.85 5.58 -0.28
N PHE A 107 -8.10 5.79 1.01
CA PHE A 107 -8.90 6.93 1.47
C PHE A 107 -8.27 8.28 1.12
N ALA A 108 -6.95 8.42 1.23
CA ALA A 108 -6.26 9.64 0.85
C ALA A 108 -6.40 9.94 -0.66
N LEU A 109 -6.33 8.91 -1.51
CA LEU A 109 -6.55 9.04 -2.95
C LEU A 109 -8.00 9.42 -3.29
N GLU A 110 -8.97 8.75 -2.66
CA GLU A 110 -10.40 9.07 -2.81
C GLU A 110 -10.70 10.51 -2.38
N LEU A 111 -10.15 10.96 -1.24
CA LEU A 111 -10.29 12.33 -0.76
C LEU A 111 -9.64 13.35 -1.70
N THR A 112 -8.46 13.04 -2.23
CA THR A 112 -7.75 13.93 -3.17
C THR A 112 -8.55 14.08 -4.47
N ALA A 113 -9.07 12.98 -5.02
CA ALA A 113 -9.93 13.01 -6.20
C ALA A 113 -11.19 13.85 -5.97
N ALA A 114 -11.84 13.70 -4.81
CA ALA A 114 -13.00 14.52 -4.44
C ALA A 114 -12.65 16.01 -4.28
N SER A 115 -11.47 16.31 -3.71
CA SER A 115 -10.97 17.68 -3.56
C SER A 115 -10.67 18.33 -4.91
N ASP A 116 -10.05 17.61 -5.83
CA ASP A 116 -9.77 18.11 -7.19
C ASP A 116 -11.07 18.41 -7.95
N GLU A 117 -12.06 17.51 -7.84
CA GLU A 117 -13.39 17.75 -8.42
C GLU A 117 -14.08 18.99 -7.81
N ALA A 118 -14.01 19.15 -6.48
CA ALA A 118 -14.57 20.31 -5.80
C ALA A 118 -13.86 21.60 -6.21
N MET A 119 -12.54 21.57 -6.36
CA MET A 119 -11.74 22.71 -6.79
C MET A 119 -12.07 23.11 -8.24
N GLN A 120 -12.25 22.12 -9.12
CA GLN A 120 -12.66 22.38 -10.51
C GLN A 120 -14.04 23.02 -10.57
N LYS A 121 -15.02 22.50 -9.82
CA LYS A 121 -16.36 23.12 -9.70
C LYS A 121 -16.28 24.56 -9.18
N LEU A 122 -15.46 24.81 -8.17
CA LEU A 122 -15.28 26.15 -7.61
C LEU A 122 -14.70 27.11 -8.64
N LYS A 123 -13.69 26.67 -9.41
CA LYS A 123 -13.11 27.45 -10.50
C LYS A 123 -14.14 27.78 -11.59
N ASP A 124 -14.96 26.81 -11.96
CA ASP A 124 -16.01 27.01 -12.97
C ASP A 124 -17.06 28.02 -12.47
N THR A 125 -17.56 27.85 -11.24
CA THR A 125 -18.53 28.79 -10.64
C THR A 125 -17.97 30.21 -10.47
N LEU A 126 -16.69 30.35 -10.11
CA LEU A 126 -16.03 31.65 -10.02
C LEU A 126 -15.89 32.29 -11.41
N GLY A 127 -15.53 31.51 -12.42
CA GLY A 127 -15.45 31.97 -13.81
C GLY A 127 -16.79 32.45 -14.34
N ASP A 128 -17.88 31.74 -14.02
CA ASP A 128 -19.23 32.15 -14.39
C ASP A 128 -19.69 33.39 -13.62
N ALA A 129 -19.41 33.47 -12.32
CA ALA A 129 -19.70 34.66 -11.52
C ALA A 129 -18.94 35.89 -12.02
N TRP A 130 -17.68 35.73 -12.45
CA TRP A 130 -16.89 36.80 -13.05
C TRP A 130 -17.49 37.29 -14.37
N LYS A 131 -17.86 36.37 -15.26
CA LYS A 131 -18.51 36.74 -16.53
C LYS A 131 -19.84 37.46 -16.31
N GLU A 132 -20.66 36.98 -15.37
CA GLU A 132 -21.93 37.62 -15.07
C GLU A 132 -21.72 38.99 -14.41
N SER A 133 -20.73 39.13 -13.53
CA SER A 133 -20.38 40.42 -12.93
C SER A 133 -19.92 41.43 -13.98
N ASP A 134 -19.06 41.02 -14.91
CA ASP A 134 -18.58 41.87 -16.02
C ASP A 134 -19.74 42.27 -16.95
N ALA A 135 -20.58 41.30 -17.32
CA ALA A 135 -21.78 41.56 -18.13
C ALA A 135 -22.76 42.50 -17.40
N SER A 136 -22.94 42.33 -16.09
CA SER A 136 -23.79 43.20 -15.28
C SER A 136 -23.23 44.63 -15.19
N ALA A 137 -21.93 44.78 -14.99
CA ALA A 137 -21.28 46.09 -14.96
C ALA A 137 -21.39 46.81 -16.31
N LEU A 138 -21.20 46.11 -17.42
CA LEU A 138 -21.41 46.66 -18.76
C LEU A 138 -22.86 47.09 -18.99
N ARG A 139 -23.83 46.25 -18.58
CA ARG A 139 -25.26 46.58 -18.67
C ARG A 139 -25.57 47.85 -17.86
N GLU A 140 -25.02 47.97 -16.66
CA GLU A 140 -25.19 49.14 -15.81
C GLU A 140 -24.60 50.40 -16.45
N GLN A 141 -23.37 50.34 -16.97
CA GLN A 141 -22.75 51.44 -17.68
C GLN A 141 -23.61 51.91 -18.87
N LEU A 142 -24.11 50.96 -19.68
CA LEU A 142 -24.94 51.30 -20.84
C LEU A 142 -26.27 51.98 -20.44
N VAL A 143 -26.86 51.56 -19.32
CA VAL A 143 -28.05 52.21 -18.75
C VAL A 143 -27.73 53.63 -18.28
N GLN A 144 -26.59 53.85 -17.61
CA GLN A 144 -26.16 55.17 -17.18
C GLN A 144 -25.89 56.10 -18.37
N GLU A 145 -25.21 55.61 -19.42
CA GLU A 145 -24.98 56.37 -20.65
C GLU A 145 -26.31 56.77 -21.33
N LYS A 146 -27.27 55.84 -21.41
CA LYS A 146 -28.60 56.12 -21.97
C LYS A 146 -29.38 57.15 -21.15
N LEU A 147 -29.29 57.08 -19.82
CA LEU A 147 -29.91 58.07 -18.95
C LEU A 147 -29.31 59.46 -19.17
N GLN A 148 -27.97 59.55 -19.26
CA GLN A 148 -27.28 60.80 -19.56
C GLN A 148 -27.70 61.39 -20.92
N GLU A 149 -27.81 60.55 -21.95
CA GLU A 149 -28.30 60.96 -23.27
C GLU A 149 -29.71 61.58 -23.20
N VAL A 150 -30.62 60.97 -22.41
CA VAL A 150 -31.98 61.49 -22.20
C VAL A 150 -31.96 62.83 -21.46
N LEU A 151 -31.15 62.95 -20.40
CA LEU A 151 -31.05 64.20 -19.63
C LEU A 151 -30.57 65.36 -20.51
N ILE A 152 -29.52 65.15 -21.31
CA ILE A 152 -29.01 66.16 -22.27
C ILE A 152 -30.08 66.54 -23.29
N LYS A 153 -30.83 65.56 -23.82
CA LYS A 153 -31.93 65.81 -24.77
C LYS A 153 -33.08 66.61 -24.13
N CYS A 154 -33.43 66.34 -22.88
CA CYS A 154 -34.44 67.08 -22.14
C CYS A 154 -33.99 68.52 -21.85
N GLU A 155 -32.74 68.74 -21.49
CA GLU A 155 -32.16 70.07 -21.25
C GLU A 155 -32.14 70.90 -22.55
N GLY A 156 -31.76 70.30 -23.68
CA GLY A 156 -31.82 70.95 -25.00
C GLY A 156 -33.24 71.23 -25.54
N LEU A 157 -34.27 70.59 -24.99
CA LEU A 157 -35.67 70.88 -25.30
C LEU A 157 -36.21 72.02 -24.42
N ALA A 158 -35.75 72.15 -23.18
CA ALA A 158 -36.10 73.27 -22.31
C ALA A 158 -35.55 74.60 -22.84
N ASP A 159 -34.34 74.58 -23.41
CA ASP A 159 -33.67 75.78 -23.94
C ASP A 159 -34.23 76.26 -25.30
N ARG A 160 -34.94 75.40 -26.05
CA ARG A 160 -35.60 75.77 -27.31
C ARG A 160 -37.01 76.34 -27.11
N ASN A 161 -37.64 76.08 -25.97
CA ASN A 161 -38.98 76.59 -25.65
C ASN A 161 -38.97 77.95 -24.93
N SER A 162 -37.81 78.48 -24.55
CA SER A 162 -37.67 79.82 -23.94
C SER A 162 -37.59 80.96 -24.96
N GLY A 163 -37.55 80.66 -26.27
CA GLY A 163 -37.30 81.65 -27.33
C GLY A 163 -38.51 82.22 -28.07
N THR A 164 -39.74 81.76 -27.81
CA THR A 164 -40.94 82.28 -28.50
C THR A 164 -42.11 82.38 -27.54
N THR A 165 -42.20 83.48 -26.78
CA THR A 165 -43.45 84.15 -26.36
C THR A 165 -43.09 85.41 -25.55
N ASP A 166 -42.88 86.53 -26.24
CA ASP A 166 -42.99 87.86 -25.62
C ASP A 166 -44.01 88.69 -26.43
N ASP A 167 -45.28 88.26 -26.36
CA ASP A 167 -46.45 89.00 -26.85
C ASP A 167 -47.45 89.13 -25.68
N ALA A 168 -46.98 89.56 -24.50
CA ALA A 168 -47.82 89.74 -23.31
C ALA A 168 -47.66 91.13 -22.66
N ALA A 169 -47.28 92.14 -23.45
CA ALA A 169 -47.18 93.53 -22.99
C ALA A 169 -48.29 94.43 -23.60
N GLU A 170 -49.52 93.94 -23.74
CA GLU A 170 -50.62 94.79 -24.23
C GLU A 170 -52.01 94.41 -23.68
N PHE A 171 -52.18 94.26 -22.36
CA PHE A 171 -53.54 94.33 -21.76
C PHE A 171 -53.46 94.87 -20.34
N GLY A 172 -53.39 96.20 -20.22
CA GLY A 172 -53.28 96.88 -18.94
C GLY A 172 -54.05 98.19 -18.85
N HIS A 173 -55.03 98.48 -19.71
CA HIS A 173 -55.89 99.66 -19.55
C HIS A 173 -57.29 99.44 -20.14
N LEU A 174 -58.21 98.85 -19.36
CA LEU A 174 -59.64 99.12 -19.52
C LEU A 174 -60.38 98.82 -18.21
N ALA A 175 -60.23 99.74 -17.26
CA ALA A 175 -61.18 99.93 -16.18
C ALA A 175 -61.46 101.43 -16.10
N LYS A 176 -62.56 101.87 -16.73
CA LYS A 176 -63.39 103.03 -16.34
C LYS A 176 -64.56 103.23 -17.32
N TYR A 177 -65.75 103.12 -16.74
CA TYR A 177 -67.11 103.44 -17.21
C TYR A 177 -67.77 102.47 -18.19
#